data_AF-A0A6G0UCB7-F1
#
_entry.id   AF-A0A6G0UCB7-F1
#
_cell.length_a   1.000
_cell.length_b   1.000
_cell.length_c   1.000
_cell.angle_alpha   90.00
_cell.angle_beta   90.00
_cell.angle_gamma   90.00
#
_symmetry.space_group_name_H-M   'P 1'
#
loop_
_entity.id
_entity.type
_entity.pdbx_description
1 polymer ?
#
loop_
_entity_poly.entity_id
_entity_poly.type
_entity_poly.pdbx_seq_one_letter_code
_entity_poly.pdbx_strand_id
1 'polypeptide(L)'
;MNSLLIFLIIRSRVKEVKQYGKILLQIAVIDSAYSFVTTAVQPITLTVDGVNYFVQNGPLRHVPQPYNFYIFLVWFYFHFMQFFSVPIQFIYRYLILCRDTKISNRKYFCFFIPPMIVVFFQTIFFGLIYKHEEIHDLNATRDIGRWLLESGESTVHLTCVGPPGDIGVLMGNVETICFIGLNYIIIGLCAFRIHVHLQRSKGHFSTRTAAMHKSFTRLLFIQGVLPIVSSIGPTLLICYVYVFRLSLINFAFFLDFCNAWLPTVGASFVLFIFKPFRSQILRGKFLSTLMNTATNSNHSNPAVAVTPNT
;
A
#
# COMPACT_ATOMS: atom_id res chain seq x y z
N MET A 1 4.75 0.59 12.52
CA MET A 1 3.52 -0.20 12.81
C MET A 1 3.48 -1.53 12.07
N ASN A 2 3.74 -1.57 10.75
CA ASN A 2 3.71 -2.82 9.97
C ASN A 2 4.65 -3.92 10.51
N SER A 3 5.88 -3.60 10.92
CA SER A 3 6.81 -4.60 11.50
C SER A 3 6.26 -5.26 12.77
N LEU A 4 5.59 -4.49 13.63
CA LEU A 4 4.92 -5.01 14.84
C LEU A 4 3.77 -5.95 14.45
N LEU A 5 2.97 -5.58 13.46
CA LEU A 5 1.89 -6.43 12.95
C LEU A 5 2.44 -7.75 12.39
N ILE A 6 3.49 -7.70 11.57
CA ILE A 6 4.18 -8.88 11.03
C ILE A 6 4.65 -9.79 12.17
N PHE A 7 5.33 -9.22 13.16
CA PHE A 7 5.80 -9.97 14.34
C PHE A 7 4.66 -10.68 15.07
N LEU A 8 3.56 -9.97 15.34
CA LEU A 8 2.40 -10.53 16.04
C LEU A 8 1.68 -11.62 15.24
N ILE A 9 1.62 -11.48 13.91
CA ILE A 9 1.04 -12.50 13.03
C ILE A 9 1.87 -13.78 13.09
N ILE A 10 3.20 -13.67 12.93
CA ILE A 10 4.12 -14.81 12.96
C ILE A 10 4.06 -15.54 14.31
N ARG A 11 3.97 -14.79 15.41
CA ARG A 11 3.91 -15.34 16.78
C ARG A 11 2.51 -15.83 17.19
N SER A 12 1.47 -15.60 16.39
CA SER A 12 0.10 -15.97 16.77
C SER A 12 -0.11 -17.48 16.78
N ARG A 13 -0.50 -18.03 17.93
CA ARG A 13 -0.84 -19.46 18.09
C ARG A 13 -2.30 -19.80 17.73
N VAL A 14 -3.14 -18.79 17.53
CA VAL A 14 -4.58 -18.96 17.31
C VAL A 14 -4.83 -19.44 15.87
N LYS A 15 -5.42 -20.63 15.69
CA LYS A 15 -5.61 -21.29 14.39
C LYS A 15 -6.38 -20.41 13.40
N GLU A 16 -7.40 -19.73 13.87
CA GLU A 16 -8.23 -18.83 13.08
C GLU A 16 -7.43 -17.61 12.62
N VAL A 17 -6.56 -17.08 13.49
CA VAL A 17 -5.64 -15.99 13.14
C VAL A 17 -4.61 -16.48 12.12
N LYS A 18 -4.19 -17.74 12.12
CA LYS A 18 -3.26 -18.26 11.11
C LYS A 18 -3.86 -18.30 9.70
N GLN A 19 -5.17 -18.52 9.56
CA GLN A 19 -5.83 -18.51 8.26
C GLN A 19 -5.92 -17.08 7.70
N TYR A 20 -6.38 -16.13 8.50
CA TYR A 20 -6.46 -14.71 8.10
C TYR A 20 -5.11 -13.99 8.11
N GLY A 21 -4.17 -14.48 8.92
CA GLY A 21 -2.85 -13.91 9.11
C GLY A 21 -2.02 -13.91 7.84
N LYS A 22 -2.25 -14.84 6.92
CA LYS A 22 -1.57 -14.85 5.62
C LYS A 22 -1.88 -13.60 4.80
N ILE A 23 -3.16 -13.21 4.76
CA ILE A 23 -3.57 -11.98 4.06
C ILE A 23 -3.01 -10.76 4.77
N LEU A 24 -3.18 -10.70 6.10
CA LEU A 24 -2.68 -9.57 6.88
C LEU A 24 -1.17 -9.42 6.77
N LEU A 25 -0.45 -10.54 6.67
CA LEU A 25 1.00 -10.57 6.45
C LEU A 25 1.35 -10.03 5.06
N GLN A 26 0.65 -10.47 4.00
CA GLN A 26 0.86 -9.94 2.65
C GLN A 26 0.67 -8.42 2.62
N ILE A 27 -0.43 -7.91 3.17
CA ILE A 27 -0.70 -6.47 3.22
C ILE A 27 0.42 -5.77 3.98
N ALA A 28 0.77 -6.26 5.16
CA ALA A 28 1.81 -5.64 5.98
C ALA A 28 3.18 -5.62 5.27
N VAL A 29 3.49 -6.64 4.46
CA VAL A 29 4.70 -6.68 3.63
C VAL A 29 4.64 -5.64 2.51
N ILE A 30 3.53 -5.59 1.76
CA ILE A 30 3.32 -4.58 0.70
C ILE A 30 3.38 -3.17 1.28
N ASP A 31 2.68 -2.92 2.38
CA ASP A 31 2.64 -1.63 3.08
C ASP A 31 4.01 -1.24 3.63
N SER A 32 4.81 -2.19 4.12
CA SER A 32 6.18 -1.93 4.56
C SER A 32 7.08 -1.56 3.37
N ALA A 33 6.99 -2.31 2.27
CA ALA A 33 7.76 -2.03 1.07
C ALA A 33 7.38 -0.67 0.46
N TYR A 34 6.08 -0.38 0.34
CA TYR A 34 5.60 0.91 -0.12
C TYR A 34 6.03 2.05 0.81
N SER A 35 5.94 1.89 2.13
CA SER A 35 6.41 2.91 3.08
C SER A 35 7.90 3.18 2.95
N PHE A 36 8.70 2.12 2.81
CA PHE A 36 10.14 2.22 2.63
C PHE A 36 10.48 2.99 1.34
N VAL A 37 9.90 2.58 0.21
CA VAL A 37 10.16 3.23 -1.08
C VAL A 37 9.61 4.66 -1.12
N THR A 38 8.43 4.92 -0.54
CA THR A 38 7.86 6.28 -0.41
C THR A 38 8.75 7.17 0.43
N THR A 39 9.33 6.67 1.53
CA THR A 39 10.28 7.44 2.35
C THR A 39 11.57 7.73 1.57
N ALA A 40 12.00 6.79 0.71
CA ALA A 40 13.22 6.95 -0.07
C ALA A 40 13.05 7.94 -1.24
N VAL A 41 11.87 8.01 -1.84
CA VAL A 41 11.57 8.84 -3.02
C VAL A 41 10.93 10.18 -2.64
N GLN A 42 10.05 10.20 -1.64
CA GLN A 42 9.16 11.30 -1.25
C GLN A 42 8.60 12.07 -2.47
N PRO A 43 7.78 11.41 -3.31
CA PRO A 43 7.29 12.01 -4.53
C PRO A 43 6.21 13.04 -4.24
N ILE A 44 6.41 14.26 -4.72
CA ILE A 44 5.45 15.35 -4.66
C ILE A 44 4.84 15.52 -6.05
N THR A 45 3.53 15.42 -6.13
CA THR A 45 2.80 15.61 -7.39
C THR A 45 2.39 17.07 -7.52
N LEU A 46 2.92 17.75 -8.54
CA LEU A 46 2.52 19.08 -8.96
C LEU A 46 1.68 18.95 -10.23
N THR A 47 0.57 19.68 -10.34
CA THR A 47 -0.19 19.75 -11.59
C THR A 47 -0.30 21.19 -12.04
N VAL A 48 0.21 21.48 -13.24
CA VAL A 48 0.18 22.82 -13.86
C VAL A 48 -0.39 22.68 -15.26
N ASP A 49 -1.49 23.38 -15.54
CA ASP A 49 -2.20 23.43 -16.82
C ASP A 49 -2.53 22.05 -17.39
N GLY A 50 -2.92 21.14 -16.49
CA GLY A 50 -3.21 19.74 -16.80
C GLY A 50 -1.98 18.85 -16.97
N VAL A 51 -0.74 19.34 -16.86
CA VAL A 51 0.46 18.50 -16.86
C VAL A 51 0.78 18.09 -15.44
N ASN A 52 0.98 16.79 -15.22
CA ASN A 52 1.45 16.27 -13.95
C ASN A 52 2.98 16.23 -13.94
N TYR A 53 3.58 16.72 -12.87
CA TYR A 53 5.01 16.70 -12.61
C TYR A 53 5.24 16.01 -11.28
N PHE A 54 6.20 15.09 -11.25
CA PHE A 54 6.62 14.41 -10.04
C PHE A 54 7.99 14.94 -9.63
N VAL A 55 8.01 15.58 -8.47
CA VAL A 55 9.19 16.10 -7.80
C VAL A 55 9.64 15.08 -6.77
N GLN A 56 10.86 14.57 -6.87
CA GLN A 56 11.38 13.64 -5.88
C GLN A 56 12.11 14.40 -4.79
N ASN A 57 11.57 14.40 -3.57
CA ASN A 57 12.15 15.12 -2.44
C ASN A 57 12.89 14.22 -1.43
N GLY A 58 12.98 12.91 -1.71
CA GLY A 58 13.56 11.96 -0.80
C GLY A 58 15.09 11.96 -0.76
N PRO A 59 15.70 11.14 0.12
CA PRO A 59 17.16 10.95 0.16
C PRO A 59 17.77 10.55 -1.19
N LEU A 60 16.98 9.90 -2.06
CA LEU A 60 17.41 9.46 -3.38
C LEU A 60 17.31 10.56 -4.46
N ARG A 61 16.99 11.81 -4.09
CA ARG A 61 16.96 12.96 -5.00
C ARG A 61 18.32 13.34 -5.59
N HIS A 62 19.42 12.86 -5.01
CA HIS A 62 20.78 13.11 -5.51
C HIS A 62 21.27 12.02 -6.48
N VAL A 63 20.46 10.99 -6.70
CA VAL A 63 20.77 9.95 -7.67
C VAL A 63 20.61 10.53 -9.08
N PRO A 64 21.61 10.42 -9.97
CA PRO A 64 21.50 10.96 -11.32
C PRO A 64 20.48 10.18 -12.16
N GLN A 65 19.95 10.82 -13.21
CA GLN A 65 19.17 10.14 -14.24
C GLN A 65 20.06 9.18 -15.04
N PRO A 66 19.55 8.02 -15.50
CA PRO A 66 18.15 7.55 -15.45
C PRO A 66 17.80 6.73 -14.19
N TYR A 67 18.74 6.54 -13.26
CA TYR A 67 18.52 5.66 -12.10
C TYR A 67 17.43 6.18 -11.17
N ASN A 68 17.36 7.50 -10.98
CA ASN A 68 16.33 8.16 -10.20
C ASN A 68 14.91 7.91 -10.78
N PHE A 69 14.76 7.91 -12.10
CA PHE A 69 13.52 7.52 -12.76
C PHE A 69 13.15 6.05 -12.52
N TYR A 70 14.11 5.10 -12.60
CA TYR A 70 13.83 3.69 -12.30
C TYR A 70 13.38 3.48 -10.85
N ILE A 71 13.95 4.22 -9.90
CA ILE A 71 13.53 4.19 -8.50
C ILE A 71 12.09 4.71 -8.35
N PHE A 72 11.73 5.76 -9.09
CA PHE A 72 10.35 6.24 -9.16
C PHE A 72 9.38 5.22 -9.75
N LEU A 73 9.78 4.47 -10.79
CA LEU A 73 8.95 3.37 -11.30
C LEU A 73 8.74 2.26 -10.27
N VAL A 74 9.75 1.97 -9.43
CA VAL A 74 9.59 1.04 -8.30
C VAL A 74 8.59 1.57 -7.28
N TRP A 75 8.64 2.87 -6.96
CA TRP A 75 7.62 3.50 -6.11
C TRP A 75 6.22 3.36 -6.71
N PHE A 76 6.09 3.67 -7.99
CA PHE A 76 4.85 3.62 -8.74
C PHE A 76 4.26 2.20 -8.77
N TYR A 77 5.11 1.17 -8.97
CA TYR A 77 4.70 -0.24 -8.86
C TYR A 77 4.06 -0.53 -7.49
N PHE A 78 4.70 -0.14 -6.39
CA PHE A 78 4.14 -0.38 -5.06
C PHE A 78 2.87 0.42 -4.80
N HIS A 79 2.76 1.64 -5.34
CA HIS A 79 1.55 2.44 -5.27
C HIS A 79 0.34 1.70 -5.89
N PHE A 80 0.48 1.17 -7.12
CA PHE A 80 -0.58 0.39 -7.77
C PHE A 80 -0.84 -0.95 -7.08
N MET A 81 0.19 -1.59 -6.52
CA MET A 81 0.01 -2.80 -5.71
C MET A 81 -0.91 -2.57 -4.50
N GLN A 82 -0.94 -1.36 -3.92
CA GLN A 82 -1.88 -1.05 -2.84
C GLN A 82 -3.33 -1.11 -3.30
N PHE A 83 -3.64 -0.63 -4.51
CA PHE A 83 -5.00 -0.70 -5.07
C PHE A 83 -5.48 -2.14 -5.28
N PHE A 84 -4.60 -3.07 -5.68
CA PHE A 84 -4.93 -4.49 -5.78
C PHE A 84 -5.01 -5.23 -4.45
N SER A 85 -4.28 -4.76 -3.45
CA SER A 85 -4.22 -5.45 -2.16
C SER A 85 -5.61 -5.55 -1.50
N VAL A 86 -6.46 -4.55 -1.68
CA VAL A 86 -7.82 -4.47 -1.09
C VAL A 86 -8.80 -5.47 -1.73
N PRO A 87 -9.03 -5.49 -3.05
CA PRO A 87 -9.95 -6.45 -3.68
C PRO A 87 -9.53 -7.89 -3.42
N ILE A 88 -8.23 -8.19 -3.39
CA ILE A 88 -7.73 -9.53 -3.06
C ILE A 88 -8.18 -9.97 -1.66
N GLN A 89 -8.20 -9.05 -0.69
CA GLN A 89 -8.72 -9.34 0.66
C GLN A 89 -10.21 -9.68 0.63
N PHE A 90 -10.99 -8.90 -0.12
CA PHE A 90 -12.43 -9.13 -0.27
C PHE A 90 -12.73 -10.45 -0.98
N ILE A 91 -12.02 -10.77 -2.07
CA ILE A 91 -12.15 -12.04 -2.80
C ILE A 91 -11.79 -13.20 -1.87
N TYR A 92 -10.64 -13.16 -1.21
CA TYR A 92 -10.20 -14.23 -0.32
C TYR A 92 -11.21 -14.45 0.82
N ARG A 93 -11.73 -13.36 1.40
CA ARG A 93 -12.75 -13.43 2.44
C ARG A 93 -14.05 -14.01 1.93
N TYR A 94 -14.48 -13.63 0.73
CA TYR A 94 -15.66 -14.19 0.07
C TYR A 94 -15.50 -15.70 -0.17
N LEU A 95 -14.34 -16.15 -0.65
CA LEU A 95 -14.07 -17.58 -0.90
C LEU A 95 -14.08 -18.41 0.39
N ILE A 96 -13.57 -17.88 1.50
CA ILE A 96 -13.61 -18.59 2.78
C ILE A 96 -15.01 -18.59 3.36
N LEU A 97 -15.69 -17.44 3.41
CA LEU A 97 -16.98 -17.34 4.10
C LEU A 97 -18.12 -17.94 3.28
N CYS A 98 -18.25 -17.53 2.02
CA CYS A 98 -19.42 -17.82 1.21
C CYS A 98 -19.29 -19.12 0.43
N ARG A 99 -18.07 -19.65 0.28
CA ARG A 99 -17.78 -20.87 -0.50
C ARG A 99 -17.09 -21.97 0.31
N ASP A 100 -16.85 -21.77 1.61
CA ASP A 100 -16.14 -22.69 2.51
C ASP A 100 -14.85 -23.29 1.89
N THR A 101 -14.16 -22.48 1.09
CA THR A 101 -13.00 -22.97 0.33
C THR A 101 -11.75 -22.92 1.20
N LYS A 102 -11.15 -24.09 1.45
CA LYS A 102 -9.82 -24.18 2.08
C LYS A 102 -8.74 -23.78 1.08
N ILE A 103 -8.31 -22.52 1.14
CA ILE A 103 -7.25 -22.01 0.27
C ILE A 103 -5.89 -22.46 0.79
N SER A 104 -5.23 -23.36 0.05
CA SER A 104 -3.83 -23.74 0.31
C SER A 104 -2.87 -22.60 -0.04
N ASN A 105 -1.63 -22.65 0.48
CA ASN A 105 -0.62 -21.62 0.19
C ASN A 105 -0.36 -21.47 -1.31
N ARG A 106 -0.26 -22.60 -2.03
CA ARG A 106 -0.03 -22.59 -3.48
C ARG A 106 -1.16 -21.87 -4.22
N LYS A 107 -2.42 -22.20 -3.89
CA LYS A 107 -3.59 -21.53 -4.49
C LYS A 107 -3.59 -20.04 -4.17
N TYR A 108 -3.24 -19.66 -2.94
CA TYR A 108 -3.12 -18.26 -2.54
C TYR A 108 -2.10 -17.48 -3.38
N PHE A 109 -0.88 -18.02 -3.55
CA PHE A 109 0.13 -17.40 -4.41
C PHE A 109 -0.32 -17.31 -5.86
N CYS A 110 -0.99 -18.35 -6.40
CA CYS A 110 -1.57 -18.29 -7.74
C CYS A 110 -2.64 -17.20 -7.89
N PHE A 111 -3.36 -16.81 -6.83
CA PHE A 111 -4.27 -15.66 -6.87
C PHE A 111 -3.54 -14.31 -6.82
N PHE A 112 -2.37 -14.26 -6.21
CA PHE A 112 -1.62 -13.03 -5.99
C PHE A 112 -0.70 -12.67 -7.16
N ILE A 113 -0.14 -13.67 -7.85
CA ILE A 113 0.80 -13.47 -8.96
C ILE A 113 0.18 -12.71 -10.15
N PRO A 114 -1.03 -13.03 -10.65
CA PRO A 114 -1.58 -12.33 -11.82
C PRO A 114 -1.75 -10.82 -11.60
N PRO A 115 -2.32 -10.33 -10.47
CA PRO A 115 -2.31 -8.91 -10.16
C PRO A 115 -0.91 -8.29 -10.17
N MET A 116 0.11 -8.94 -9.59
CA MET A 116 1.49 -8.44 -9.61
C MET A 116 2.03 -8.27 -11.03
N ILE A 117 1.72 -9.22 -11.92
CA ILE A 117 2.11 -9.16 -13.33
C ILE A 117 1.40 -8.00 -14.04
N VAL A 118 0.10 -7.83 -13.79
CA VAL A 118 -0.67 -6.71 -14.35
C VAL A 118 -0.08 -5.37 -13.91
N VAL A 119 0.20 -5.19 -12.61
CA VAL A 119 0.83 -3.94 -12.12
C VAL A 119 2.21 -3.73 -12.71
N PHE A 120 2.98 -4.81 -12.91
CA PHE A 120 4.30 -4.72 -13.52
C PHE A 120 4.23 -4.17 -14.95
N PHE A 121 3.34 -4.72 -15.78
CA PHE A 121 3.13 -4.21 -17.14
C PHE A 121 2.54 -2.80 -17.16
N GLN A 122 1.63 -2.50 -16.24
CA GLN A 122 1.10 -1.15 -16.07
C GLN A 122 2.21 -0.15 -15.73
N THR A 123 3.12 -0.51 -14.82
CA THR A 123 4.27 0.32 -14.45
C THR A 123 5.18 0.57 -15.65
N ILE A 124 5.43 -0.46 -16.48
CA ILE A 124 6.19 -0.30 -17.72
C ILE A 124 5.46 0.64 -18.68
N PHE A 125 4.16 0.46 -18.87
CA PHE A 125 3.35 1.31 -19.74
C PHE A 125 3.43 2.79 -19.32
N PHE A 126 3.29 3.08 -18.03
CA PHE A 126 3.49 4.43 -17.49
C PHE A 126 4.93 4.91 -17.65
N GLY A 127 5.93 4.03 -17.48
CA GLY A 127 7.33 4.36 -17.74
C GLY A 127 7.64 4.72 -19.20
N LEU A 128 6.84 4.25 -20.16
CA LEU A 128 6.94 4.62 -21.57
C LEU A 128 6.24 5.96 -21.88
N ILE A 129 5.18 6.28 -21.12
CA ILE A 129 4.44 7.53 -21.25
C ILE A 129 5.19 8.69 -20.55
N TYR A 130 5.78 8.40 -19.39
CA TYR A 130 6.54 9.36 -18.62
C TYR A 130 7.86 9.66 -19.30
N LYS A 131 8.14 10.94 -19.46
CA LYS A 131 9.38 11.42 -20.05
C LYS A 131 10.28 11.97 -18.97
N HIS A 132 11.57 11.70 -19.12
CA HIS A 132 12.64 12.31 -18.32
C HIS A 132 13.17 13.57 -19.03
N GLU A 133 12.28 14.40 -19.58
CA GLU A 133 12.72 15.62 -20.28
C GLU A 133 12.88 16.78 -19.29
N GLU A 134 13.88 17.64 -19.53
CA GLU A 134 13.96 18.95 -18.88
C GLU A 134 12.71 19.76 -19.23
N ILE A 135 12.21 20.57 -18.29
CA ILE A 135 10.98 21.35 -18.49
C ILE A 135 11.23 22.39 -19.58
N HIS A 136 10.76 22.13 -20.80
CA HIS A 136 10.86 23.08 -21.89
C HIS A 136 9.77 24.16 -21.86
N ASP A 137 8.73 24.00 -21.03
CA ASP A 137 7.69 25.01 -20.86
C ASP A 137 8.12 26.08 -19.84
N LEU A 138 8.35 27.29 -20.32
CA LEU A 138 8.72 28.47 -19.53
C LEU A 138 7.69 28.81 -18.44
N ASN A 139 6.39 28.61 -18.68
CA ASN A 139 5.35 28.95 -17.70
C ASN A 139 5.31 27.93 -16.57
N ALA A 140 5.32 26.63 -16.91
CA ALA A 140 5.44 25.57 -15.92
C ALA A 140 6.74 25.69 -15.11
N THR A 141 7.86 26.02 -15.79
CA THR A 141 9.15 26.26 -15.13
C THR A 141 9.07 27.41 -14.13
N ARG A 142 8.38 28.52 -14.47
CA ARG A 142 8.21 29.66 -13.57
C ARG A 142 7.37 29.30 -12.36
N ASP A 143 6.26 28.62 -12.54
CA ASP A 143 5.32 28.32 -11.44
C ASP A 143 5.88 27.22 -10.52
N ILE A 144 6.51 26.18 -11.09
CA ILE A 144 7.26 25.18 -10.33
C ILE A 144 8.47 25.83 -9.63
N GLY A 145 9.22 26.69 -10.33
CA GLY A 145 10.37 27.40 -9.77
C GLY A 145 9.97 28.29 -8.59
N ARG A 146 8.85 29.00 -8.69
CA ARG A 146 8.29 29.77 -7.57
C ARG A 146 7.93 28.86 -6.40
N TRP A 147 7.24 27.76 -6.67
CA TRP A 147 6.88 26.78 -5.63
C TRP A 147 8.13 26.18 -4.96
N LEU A 148 9.20 25.90 -5.72
CA LEU A 148 10.48 25.42 -5.19
C LEU A 148 11.15 26.45 -4.28
N LEU A 149 11.17 27.72 -4.69
CA LEU A 149 11.72 28.81 -3.88
C LEU A 149 10.91 29.01 -2.59
N GLU A 150 9.58 28.99 -2.67
CA GLU A 150 8.69 29.15 -1.51
C GLU A 150 8.75 27.95 -0.55
N SER A 151 8.98 26.74 -1.07
CA SER A 151 9.15 25.53 -0.26
C SER A 151 10.56 25.37 0.32
N GLY A 152 11.54 26.14 -0.16
CA GLY A 152 12.94 26.07 0.28
C GLY A 152 13.72 24.90 -0.34
N GLU A 153 13.23 24.32 -1.44
CA GLU A 153 13.87 23.19 -2.12
C GLU A 153 14.83 23.66 -3.22
N SER A 154 16.12 23.38 -3.07
CA SER A 154 17.19 23.94 -3.94
C SER A 154 17.64 23.02 -5.08
N THR A 155 17.33 21.72 -5.03
CA THR A 155 17.72 20.74 -6.07
C THR A 155 16.63 19.70 -6.26
N VAL A 156 15.99 19.70 -7.42
CA VAL A 156 14.88 18.79 -7.70
C VAL A 156 15.05 18.13 -9.07
N HIS A 157 15.05 16.80 -9.07
CA HIS A 157 14.81 16.03 -10.27
C HIS A 157 13.30 15.98 -10.52
N LEU A 158 12.93 16.36 -11.73
CA LEU A 158 11.54 16.45 -12.14
C LEU A 158 11.28 15.38 -13.20
N THR A 159 10.23 14.59 -12.98
CA THR A 159 9.70 13.65 -13.97
C THR A 159 8.38 14.21 -14.47
N CYS A 160 8.25 14.44 -15.77
CA CYS A 160 7.03 14.96 -16.36
C CYS A 160 6.19 13.84 -16.96
N VAL A 161 4.88 13.98 -16.77
CA VAL A 161 3.91 13.28 -17.60
C VAL A 161 3.82 14.05 -18.91
N GLY A 162 3.79 13.34 -20.05
CA GLY A 162 3.80 13.95 -21.39
C GLY A 162 2.86 15.16 -21.57
N PRO A 163 3.07 15.97 -22.62
CA PRO A 163 2.39 17.25 -22.79
C PRO A 163 0.85 17.12 -22.81
N PRO A 164 0.09 18.17 -22.46
CA PRO A 164 -1.37 18.13 -22.48
C PRO A 164 -1.87 17.76 -23.87
N GLY A 165 -2.72 16.74 -23.95
CA GLY A 165 -3.23 16.22 -25.22
C GLY A 165 -2.40 15.09 -25.83
N ASP A 166 -1.32 14.66 -25.16
CA ASP A 166 -0.68 13.40 -25.47
C ASP A 166 -1.68 12.24 -25.28
N ILE A 167 -1.86 11.46 -26.35
CA ILE A 167 -2.82 10.36 -26.37
C ILE A 167 -2.43 9.25 -25.39
N GLY A 168 -1.13 9.00 -25.19
CA GLY A 168 -0.63 8.02 -24.24
C GLY A 168 -0.98 8.40 -22.80
N VAL A 169 -0.80 9.67 -22.44
CA VAL A 169 -1.18 10.16 -21.10
C VAL A 169 -2.70 10.08 -20.88
N LEU A 170 -3.50 10.46 -21.89
CA LEU A 170 -4.95 10.32 -21.81
C LEU A 170 -5.35 8.84 -21.62
N MET A 171 -4.73 7.94 -22.39
CA MET A 171 -4.94 6.48 -22.26
C MET A 171 -4.55 5.98 -20.86
N GLY A 172 -3.43 6.43 -20.30
CA GLY A 172 -3.02 6.08 -18.93
C GLY A 172 -4.00 6.55 -17.85
N ASN A 173 -4.57 7.76 -18.00
CA ASN A 173 -5.61 8.25 -17.09
C ASN A 173 -6.91 7.44 -17.21
N VAL A 174 -7.37 7.15 -18.42
CA VAL A 174 -8.57 6.32 -18.66
C VAL A 174 -8.35 4.90 -18.12
N GLU A 175 -7.19 4.31 -18.38
CA GLU A 175 -6.79 3.01 -17.83
C GLU A 175 -6.85 3.04 -16.30
N THR A 176 -6.27 4.04 -15.65
CA THR A 176 -6.29 4.20 -14.18
C THR A 176 -7.71 4.28 -13.63
N ILE A 177 -8.58 5.07 -14.26
CA ILE A 177 -10.00 5.19 -13.86
C ILE A 177 -10.72 3.86 -13.99
N CYS A 178 -10.59 3.19 -15.14
CA CYS A 178 -11.18 1.87 -15.40
C CYS A 178 -10.67 0.82 -14.42
N PHE A 179 -9.37 0.85 -14.15
CA PHE A 179 -8.69 -0.06 -13.23
C PHE A 179 -9.22 0.11 -11.80
N ILE A 180 -9.25 1.33 -11.27
CA ILE A 180 -9.80 1.64 -9.94
C ILE A 180 -11.28 1.24 -9.89
N GLY A 181 -12.05 1.62 -10.91
CA GLY A 181 -13.48 1.32 -11.02
C GLY A 181 -13.76 -0.19 -10.96
N LEU A 182 -13.04 -0.99 -11.74
CA LEU A 182 -13.18 -2.45 -11.75
C LEU A 182 -12.85 -3.07 -10.38
N ASN A 183 -11.75 -2.64 -9.76
CA ASN A 183 -11.37 -3.12 -8.42
C ASN A 183 -12.47 -2.83 -7.38
N TYR A 184 -13.09 -1.64 -7.43
CA TYR A 184 -14.16 -1.27 -6.50
C TYR A 184 -15.51 -1.94 -6.79
N ILE A 185 -15.80 -2.24 -8.06
CA ILE A 185 -16.94 -3.10 -8.42
C ILE A 185 -16.76 -4.48 -7.78
N ILE A 186 -15.56 -5.08 -7.89
CA ILE A 186 -15.26 -6.39 -7.28
C ILE A 186 -15.41 -6.32 -5.75
N ILE A 187 -14.88 -5.27 -5.11
CA ILE A 187 -15.04 -5.05 -3.67
C ILE A 187 -16.52 -4.99 -3.30
N GLY A 188 -17.31 -4.18 -4.00
CA GLY A 188 -18.75 -4.03 -3.75
C GLY A 188 -19.51 -5.35 -3.87
N LEU A 189 -19.26 -6.12 -4.93
CA LEU A 189 -19.87 -7.44 -5.15
C LEU A 189 -19.50 -8.43 -4.03
N CYS A 190 -18.22 -8.50 -3.66
CA CYS A 190 -17.75 -9.37 -2.59
C CYS A 190 -18.33 -8.95 -1.23
N ALA A 191 -18.31 -7.65 -0.93
CA ALA A 191 -18.85 -7.08 0.30
C ALA A 191 -20.33 -7.40 0.46
N PHE A 192 -21.11 -7.21 -0.60
CA PHE A 192 -22.54 -7.52 -0.62
C PHE A 192 -22.79 -9.01 -0.34
N ARG A 193 -22.09 -9.90 -1.05
CA ARG A 193 -22.23 -11.36 -0.86
C ARG A 193 -21.83 -11.80 0.55
N ILE A 194 -20.73 -11.26 1.09
CA ILE A 194 -20.28 -11.51 2.47
C ILE A 194 -21.35 -11.05 3.46
N HIS A 195 -21.93 -9.86 3.26
CA HIS A 195 -22.96 -9.32 4.14
C HIS A 195 -24.20 -10.23 4.16
N VAL A 196 -24.74 -10.57 2.98
CA VAL A 196 -25.90 -11.45 2.84
C VAL A 196 -25.65 -12.81 3.49
N HIS A 197 -24.48 -13.40 3.27
CA HIS A 197 -24.12 -14.69 3.88
C HIS A 197 -24.05 -14.60 5.41
N LEU A 198 -23.42 -13.55 5.96
CA LEU A 198 -23.34 -13.37 7.40
C LEU A 198 -24.70 -13.15 8.06
N GLN A 199 -25.66 -12.51 7.37
CA GLN A 199 -27.03 -12.34 7.86
C GLN A 199 -27.78 -13.69 7.91
N ARG A 200 -27.63 -14.52 6.88
CA ARG A 200 -28.29 -15.84 6.79
C ARG A 200 -27.72 -16.85 7.80
N SER A 201 -26.44 -16.77 8.09
CA SER A 201 -25.74 -17.73 8.96
C SER A 201 -25.73 -17.35 10.45
N LYS A 202 -26.49 -16.34 10.89
CA LYS A 202 -26.51 -15.85 12.29
C LYS A 202 -26.82 -16.92 13.33
N GLY A 203 -27.54 -17.98 12.97
CA GLY A 203 -27.89 -19.10 13.87
C GLY A 203 -26.89 -20.26 13.92
N HIS A 204 -25.95 -20.36 12.97
CA HIS A 204 -25.07 -21.53 12.83
C HIS A 204 -23.67 -21.35 13.45
N PHE A 205 -23.26 -20.12 13.74
CA PHE A 205 -21.93 -19.85 14.29
C PHE A 205 -21.92 -19.81 15.81
N SER A 206 -20.88 -20.39 16.42
CA SER A 206 -20.60 -20.16 17.84
C SER A 206 -20.43 -18.67 18.13
N THR A 207 -20.76 -18.23 19.33
CA THR A 207 -20.62 -16.82 19.77
C THR A 207 -19.21 -16.28 19.56
N ARG A 208 -18.19 -17.12 19.80
CA ARG A 208 -16.78 -16.79 19.60
C ARG A 208 -16.44 -16.61 18.11
N THR A 209 -16.86 -17.55 17.26
CA THR A 209 -16.62 -17.51 15.81
C THR A 209 -17.33 -16.32 15.17
N ALA A 210 -18.58 -16.07 15.56
CA ALA A 210 -19.38 -14.93 15.09
C ALA A 210 -18.73 -13.58 15.45
N ALA A 211 -18.26 -13.42 16.69
CA ALA A 211 -17.58 -12.19 17.13
C ALA A 211 -16.27 -11.94 16.35
N MET A 212 -15.53 -13.00 16.05
CA MET A 212 -14.33 -12.92 15.23
C MET A 212 -14.65 -12.52 13.79
N HIS A 213 -15.67 -13.14 13.18
CA HIS A 213 -16.07 -12.78 11.82
C HIS A 213 -16.53 -11.34 11.73
N LYS A 214 -17.32 -10.86 12.71
CA LYS A 214 -17.77 -9.46 12.79
C LYS A 214 -16.57 -8.49 12.85
N SER A 215 -15.57 -8.81 13.67
CA SER A 215 -14.37 -7.95 13.81
C SER A 215 -13.58 -7.88 12.51
N PHE A 216 -13.42 -9.01 11.82
CA PHE A 216 -12.70 -9.05 10.54
C PHE A 216 -13.48 -8.36 9.42
N THR A 217 -14.80 -8.55 9.33
CA THR A 217 -15.63 -7.87 8.34
C THR A 217 -15.62 -6.36 8.55
N ARG A 218 -15.66 -5.89 9.80
CA ARG A 218 -15.51 -4.46 10.12
C ARG A 218 -14.17 -3.91 9.66
N LEU A 219 -13.09 -4.63 9.95
CA LEU A 219 -11.74 -4.25 9.52
C LEU A 219 -11.66 -4.16 7.98
N LEU A 220 -12.16 -5.18 7.28
CA LEU A 220 -12.18 -5.24 5.83
C LEU A 220 -12.96 -4.07 5.22
N PHE A 221 -14.09 -3.68 5.82
CA PHE A 221 -14.88 -2.53 5.37
C PHE A 221 -14.12 -1.21 5.56
N ILE A 222 -13.46 -1.02 6.71
CA ILE A 222 -12.60 0.15 6.96
C ILE A 222 -11.45 0.18 5.96
N GLN A 223 -10.81 -0.96 5.70
CA GLN A 223 -9.73 -1.07 4.70
C GLN A 223 -10.22 -0.88 3.26
N GLY A 224 -11.51 -1.08 2.97
CA GLY A 224 -12.12 -0.76 1.68
C GLY A 224 -12.40 0.73 1.49
N VAL A 225 -12.82 1.41 2.56
CA VAL A 225 -13.16 2.83 2.54
C VAL A 225 -11.93 3.73 2.68
N LEU A 226 -10.96 3.35 3.52
CA LEU A 226 -9.79 4.16 3.82
C LEU A 226 -9.02 4.59 2.55
N PRO A 227 -8.70 3.70 1.60
CA PRO A 227 -8.02 4.07 0.35
C PRO A 227 -8.82 5.04 -0.52
N ILE A 228 -10.17 5.05 -0.44
CA ILE A 228 -11.00 6.00 -1.19
C ILE A 228 -10.62 7.43 -0.82
N VAL A 229 -10.48 7.69 0.49
CA VAL A 229 -10.19 9.02 1.01
C VAL A 229 -8.71 9.35 0.88
N SER A 230 -7.83 8.38 1.14
CA SER A 230 -6.40 8.63 1.26
C SER A 230 -5.63 8.60 -0.06
N SER A 231 -6.00 7.74 -1.01
CA SER A 231 -5.19 7.58 -2.23
C SER A 231 -6.02 7.69 -3.50
N ILE A 232 -7.13 6.97 -3.58
CA ILE A 232 -7.96 6.91 -4.79
C ILE A 232 -8.61 8.24 -5.11
N GLY A 233 -9.19 8.93 -4.11
CA GLY A 233 -9.77 10.26 -4.30
C GLY A 233 -8.74 11.24 -4.87
N PRO A 234 -7.55 11.39 -4.24
CA PRO A 234 -6.44 12.15 -4.79
C PRO A 234 -6.02 11.72 -6.21
N THR A 235 -5.89 10.42 -6.48
CA THR A 235 -5.53 9.91 -7.83
C THR A 235 -6.59 10.26 -8.88
N LEU A 236 -7.88 10.06 -8.57
CA LEU A 236 -8.96 10.41 -9.49
C LEU A 236 -9.08 11.92 -9.70
N LEU A 237 -8.78 12.72 -8.67
CA LEU A 237 -8.71 14.17 -8.79
C LEU A 237 -7.58 14.58 -9.74
N ILE A 238 -6.40 13.96 -9.64
CA ILE A 238 -5.29 14.18 -10.58
C ILE A 238 -5.70 13.84 -12.03
N CYS A 239 -6.36 12.70 -12.24
CA CYS A 239 -6.88 12.33 -13.56
C CYS A 239 -7.90 13.36 -14.08
N TYR A 240 -8.81 13.82 -13.22
CA TYR A 240 -9.81 14.84 -13.55
C TYR A 240 -9.14 16.17 -13.96
N VAL A 241 -8.17 16.63 -13.17
CA VAL A 241 -7.42 17.88 -13.42
C VAL A 241 -6.64 17.82 -14.72
N TYR A 242 -6.07 16.65 -15.07
CA TYR A 242 -5.46 16.43 -16.39
C TYR A 242 -6.47 16.64 -17.53
N VAL A 243 -7.64 15.99 -17.45
CA VAL A 243 -8.67 16.05 -18.51
C VAL A 243 -9.20 17.47 -18.72
N PHE A 244 -9.40 18.22 -17.63
CA PHE A 244 -9.94 19.59 -17.69
C PHE A 244 -8.87 20.68 -17.74
N ARG A 245 -7.59 20.32 -17.83
CA ARG A 245 -6.44 21.24 -17.87
C ARG A 245 -6.42 22.24 -16.71
N LEU A 246 -6.69 21.75 -15.51
CA LEU A 246 -6.68 22.54 -14.28
C LEU A 246 -5.28 22.53 -13.64
N SER A 247 -5.04 23.45 -12.71
CA SER A 247 -3.80 23.56 -11.94
C SER A 247 -4.07 23.30 -10.46
N LEU A 248 -3.28 22.41 -9.83
CA LEU A 248 -3.40 22.02 -8.42
C LEU A 248 -2.08 22.18 -7.63
N ILE A 249 -1.19 23.06 -8.09
CA ILE A 249 0.12 23.26 -7.46
C ILE A 249 0.04 23.55 -5.94
N ASN A 250 -0.97 24.32 -5.51
CA ASN A 250 -1.18 24.67 -4.10
C ASN A 250 -1.67 23.48 -3.24
N PHE A 251 -2.18 22.41 -3.85
CA PHE A 251 -2.66 21.21 -3.17
C PHE A 251 -1.65 20.08 -3.15
N ALA A 252 -0.44 20.27 -3.71
CA ALA A 252 0.57 19.23 -3.85
C ALA A 252 0.88 18.51 -2.54
N PHE A 253 1.18 19.26 -1.47
CA PHE A 253 1.44 18.69 -0.14
C PHE A 253 0.24 17.98 0.46
N PHE A 254 -0.98 18.44 0.16
CA PHE A 254 -2.19 17.77 0.63
C PHE A 254 -2.39 16.43 -0.08
N LEU A 255 -2.16 16.36 -1.39
CA LEU A 255 -2.26 15.13 -2.18
C LEU A 255 -1.18 14.11 -1.74
N ASP A 256 0.06 14.57 -1.52
CA ASP A 256 1.13 13.71 -1.00
C ASP A 256 0.83 13.25 0.43
N PHE A 257 0.42 14.17 1.30
CA PHE A 257 0.00 13.85 2.66
C PHE A 257 -1.04 12.74 2.63
N CYS A 258 -2.12 12.88 1.85
CA CYS A 258 -3.17 11.88 1.75
C CYS A 258 -2.62 10.46 1.46
N ASN A 259 -1.61 10.35 0.58
CA ASN A 259 -1.01 9.06 0.21
C ASN A 259 -0.04 8.50 1.27
N ALA A 260 0.70 9.35 1.97
CA ALA A 260 1.81 8.94 2.83
C ALA A 260 1.40 8.16 4.10
N TRP A 261 0.24 8.46 4.70
CA TRP A 261 -0.15 7.86 5.99
C TRP A 261 -0.93 6.54 5.87
N LEU A 262 -1.40 6.18 4.68
CA LEU A 262 -2.24 4.99 4.45
C LEU A 262 -1.64 3.69 5.02
N PRO A 263 -0.36 3.34 4.78
CA PRO A 263 0.24 2.11 5.30
C PRO A 263 0.27 2.04 6.84
N THR A 264 0.47 3.20 7.47
CA THR A 264 0.60 3.30 8.93
C THR A 264 -0.76 3.16 9.58
N VAL A 265 -1.79 3.82 9.04
CA VAL A 265 -3.15 3.72 9.60
C VAL A 265 -3.80 2.39 9.29
N GLY A 266 -3.56 1.80 8.11
CA GLY A 266 -3.98 0.44 7.80
C GLY A 266 -3.55 -0.55 8.89
N ALA A 267 -2.24 -0.60 9.19
CA ALA A 267 -1.69 -1.44 10.24
C ALA A 267 -2.26 -1.10 11.63
N SER A 268 -2.42 0.18 11.94
CA SER A 268 -2.95 0.63 13.24
C SER A 268 -4.38 0.12 13.46
N PHE A 269 -5.25 0.22 12.45
CA PHE A 269 -6.60 -0.33 12.54
C PHE A 269 -6.60 -1.84 12.79
N VAL A 270 -5.73 -2.61 12.12
CA VAL A 270 -5.61 -4.06 12.39
C VAL A 270 -5.25 -4.30 13.86
N LEU A 271 -4.26 -3.59 14.40
CA LEU A 271 -3.77 -3.78 15.76
C LEU A 271 -4.81 -3.40 16.82
N PHE A 272 -5.54 -2.30 16.63
CA PHE A 272 -6.50 -1.79 17.61
C PHE A 272 -7.89 -2.45 17.52
N ILE A 273 -8.33 -2.83 16.32
CA ILE A 273 -9.66 -3.43 16.10
C ILE A 273 -9.64 -4.93 16.36
N PHE A 274 -8.54 -5.62 16.03
CA PHE A 274 -8.46 -7.07 16.15
C PHE A 274 -8.14 -7.48 17.59
N LYS A 275 -9.17 -7.91 18.33
CA LYS A 275 -9.10 -8.26 19.76
C LYS A 275 -7.91 -9.17 20.15
N PRO A 276 -7.56 -10.23 19.39
CA PRO A 276 -6.40 -11.07 19.71
C PRO A 276 -5.08 -10.30 19.76
N PHE A 277 -4.87 -9.33 18.88
CA PHE A 277 -3.66 -8.51 18.86
C PHE A 277 -3.70 -7.43 19.93
N ARG A 278 -4.82 -6.71 20.04
CA ARG A 278 -5.01 -5.69 21.09
C ARG A 278 -4.77 -6.27 22.49
N SER A 279 -5.27 -7.47 22.76
CA SER A 279 -5.09 -8.13 24.06
C SER A 279 -3.64 -8.56 24.32
N GLN A 280 -2.84 -8.82 23.30
CA GLN A 280 -1.42 -9.15 23.47
C GLN A 280 -0.60 -7.89 23.77
N ILE A 281 -0.93 -6.78 23.10
CA ILE A 281 -0.29 -5.48 23.31
C ILE A 281 -0.63 -4.94 24.71
N LEU A 282 -1.92 -4.82 25.04
CA LEU A 282 -2.38 -4.22 26.30
C LEU A 282 -1.96 -5.01 27.56
N ARG A 283 -1.74 -6.32 27.45
CA ARG A 283 -1.33 -7.15 28.59
C ARG A 283 0.18 -7.14 28.83
N GLY A 284 0.95 -6.29 28.14
CA GLY A 284 2.41 -6.23 28.28
C GLY A 284 3.14 -7.53 27.89
N LYS A 285 2.43 -8.56 27.43
CA LYS A 285 2.99 -9.85 27.01
C LYS A 285 3.99 -9.68 25.87
N PHE A 286 3.87 -8.60 25.11
CA PHE A 286 4.84 -8.20 24.10
C PHE A 286 6.22 -7.88 24.71
N LEU A 287 6.27 -6.97 25.70
CA LEU A 287 7.50 -6.58 26.39
C LEU A 287 8.15 -7.77 27.11
N SER A 288 7.35 -8.56 27.84
CA SER A 288 7.87 -9.74 28.53
C SER A 288 8.46 -10.78 27.57
N THR A 289 7.86 -10.95 26.38
CA THR A 289 8.35 -11.90 25.37
C THR A 289 9.62 -11.41 24.67
N LEU A 290 9.73 -10.10 24.40
CA LEU A 290 10.94 -9.51 23.84
C LEU A 290 12.11 -9.62 24.83
N MET A 291 11.88 -9.26 26.10
CA MET A 291 12.89 -9.39 27.15
C MET A 291 13.38 -10.82 27.29
N ASN A 292 12.46 -11.81 27.34
CA ASN A 292 12.82 -13.22 27.43
C ASN A 292 13.57 -13.77 26.21
N THR A 293 13.35 -13.19 25.01
CA THR A 293 14.09 -13.62 23.81
C THR A 293 15.51 -13.04 23.82
N ALA A 294 15.68 -11.80 24.29
CA ALA A 294 17.00 -11.16 24.41
C ALA A 294 17.87 -11.76 25.52
N THR A 295 17.28 -12.19 26.65
CA THR A 295 18.03 -12.89 27.71
C THR A 295 18.46 -14.28 27.28
N ASN A 296 17.63 -15.03 26.54
CA ASN A 296 18.00 -16.37 26.08
C ASN A 296 19.09 -16.35 24.99
N SER A 297 19.19 -15.32 24.16
CA SER A 297 20.30 -15.20 23.19
C SER A 297 21.66 -14.91 23.85
N ASN A 298 21.68 -14.40 25.10
CA ASN A 298 22.93 -14.14 25.82
C ASN A 298 23.48 -15.38 26.55
N HIS A 299 22.69 -16.43 26.77
CA HIS A 299 23.15 -17.66 27.42
C HIS A 299 23.62 -18.75 26.45
N SER A 300 23.51 -18.53 25.14
CA SER A 300 23.97 -19.48 24.11
C SER A 300 25.36 -19.15 23.53
N ASN A 301 26.29 -18.65 24.35
CA ASN A 301 27.73 -18.67 24.04
C ASN A 301 28.37 -19.86 24.78
N PRO A 302 28.42 -21.08 24.18
CA PRO A 302 29.23 -22.14 24.74
C PRO A 302 30.69 -21.77 24.56
N ALA A 303 31.41 -21.66 25.67
CA ALA A 303 32.85 -21.58 25.68
C ALA A 303 33.41 -22.70 24.78
N VAL A 304 34.17 -22.31 23.76
CA VAL A 304 34.96 -23.21 22.92
C VAL A 304 35.95 -23.91 23.84
N ALA A 305 35.65 -25.15 24.19
CA ALA A 305 36.57 -26.01 24.92
C ALA A 305 37.76 -26.31 24.01
N VAL A 306 38.88 -25.65 24.30
CA VAL A 306 40.19 -25.95 23.72
C VAL A 306 40.60 -27.33 24.22
N THR A 307 40.55 -28.34 23.35
CA THR A 307 41.17 -29.64 23.61
C THR A 307 42.68 -29.55 23.34
N PRO A 308 43.55 -29.95 24.27
CA PRO A 308 44.98 -30.02 24.02
C PRO A 308 45.30 -31.28 23.22
N ASN A 309 46.08 -31.11 22.14
CA ASN A 309 46.65 -32.21 21.38
C ASN A 309 47.75 -32.90 22.21
N THR A 310 47.62 -34.22 22.37
CA THR A 310 48.70 -35.15 22.68
C THR A 310 48.62 -36.31 21.71
#